data_AF-A0A3G2QZU1-F1
#
_entry.id   AF-A0A3G2QZU1-F1
#
_cell.length_a   1.000
_cell.length_b   1.000
_cell.length_c   1.000
_cell.angle_alpha   90.00
_cell.angle_beta   90.00
_cell.angle_gamma   90.00
#
_symmetry.space_group_name_H-M   'P 1'
#
loop_
_entity.id
_entity.type
_entity.pdbx_description
1 polymer ?
#
loop_
_entity_poly.entity_id
_entity_poly.type
_entity_poly.pdbx_seq_one_letter_code
_entity_poly.pdbx_strand_id
1 'polypeptide(L)'
;MIILQSIFDSFLNSDFPLIFFHHIAVFLLNIISYAYIAVKFFKVICYSKLTFEWLPMINPYIWPFSFFQVLSTPYFQMWSKILPPVKFEKSSVEISALIALEALNSIIYFLVKFTNILVAFLQEIESAMQIL
;
A
#
# COMPACT_ATOMS: atom_id res chain seq x y z
N MET A 1 -26.91 27.82 19.14
CA MET A 1 -26.50 27.41 17.78
C MET A 1 -25.65 28.49 17.11
N ILE A 2 -26.10 29.75 17.04
CA ILE A 2 -25.38 30.88 16.40
C ILE A 2 -24.01 31.16 17.03
N ILE A 3 -23.87 31.08 18.35
CA ILE A 3 -22.60 31.33 19.06
C ILE A 3 -21.57 30.23 18.77
N LEU A 4 -22.01 28.97 18.63
CA LEU A 4 -21.13 27.85 18.30
C LEU A 4 -20.60 27.97 16.86
N GLN A 5 -21.46 28.43 15.95
CA GLN A 5 -21.09 28.71 14.56
C GLN A 5 -20.07 29.85 14.47
N SER A 6 -20.29 30.95 15.21
CA SER A 6 -19.38 32.10 15.26
C SER A 6 -18.01 31.78 15.86
N ILE A 7 -17.95 30.91 16.88
CA ILE A 7 -16.67 30.43 17.44
C ILE A 7 -15.96 29.53 16.44
N PHE A 8 -16.69 28.67 15.72
CA PHE A 8 -16.14 27.80 14.69
C PHE A 8 -15.59 28.60 13.50
N ASP A 9 -16.30 29.64 13.05
CA ASP A 9 -15.86 30.53 11.98
C ASP A 9 -14.65 31.39 12.41
N SER A 10 -14.58 31.81 13.68
CA SER A 10 -13.39 32.49 14.23
C SER A 10 -12.19 31.56 14.39
N PHE A 11 -12.43 30.27 14.65
CA PHE A 11 -11.38 29.25 14.74
C PHE A 11 -10.86 28.87 13.35
N LEU A 12 -11.73 28.78 12.34
CA LEU A 12 -11.34 28.56 10.94
C LEU A 12 -10.59 29.75 10.32
N ASN A 13 -10.84 30.97 10.79
CA ASN A 13 -10.11 32.18 10.37
C ASN A 13 -8.76 32.40 11.09
N SER A 14 -8.37 31.48 11.98
CA SER A 14 -7.05 31.55 12.63
C SER A 14 -6.01 30.73 11.87
N ASP A 15 -4.72 30.97 12.10
CA ASP A 15 -3.63 30.22 11.45
C ASP A 15 -3.52 28.76 11.95
N PHE A 16 -4.19 28.47 13.08
CA PHE A 16 -4.17 27.17 13.75
C PHE A 16 -4.63 25.98 12.88
N PRO A 17 -5.80 26.00 12.21
CA PRO A 17 -6.23 24.94 11.29
C PRO A 17 -5.19 24.66 10.21
N LEU A 18 -4.54 25.68 9.67
CA LEU A 18 -3.58 25.52 8.58
C LEU A 18 -2.31 24.80 9.07
N ILE A 19 -1.76 25.20 10.22
CA ILE A 19 -0.63 24.52 10.87
C ILE A 19 -0.99 23.07 11.23
N PHE A 20 -2.20 22.84 11.72
CA PHE A 20 -2.70 21.51 12.08
C PHE A 20 -2.82 20.59 10.85
N PHE A 21 -3.41 21.07 9.75
CA PHE A 21 -3.50 20.31 8.50
C PHE A 21 -2.13 20.02 7.90
N HIS A 22 -1.18 20.97 7.99
CA HIS A 22 0.20 20.74 7.57
C HIS A 22 0.84 19.56 8.34
N HIS A 23 0.75 19.55 9.67
CA HIS A 23 1.30 18.46 10.49
C HIS A 23 0.65 17.11 10.19
N ILE A 24 -0.68 17.08 10.00
CA ILE A 24 -1.40 15.86 9.62
C ILE A 24 -0.92 15.36 8.25
N ALA A 25 -0.79 16.25 7.27
CA ALA A 25 -0.36 15.88 5.93
C ALA A 25 1.07 15.31 5.92
N VAL A 26 2.00 15.92 6.64
CA VAL A 26 3.37 15.40 6.81
C VAL A 26 3.37 14.04 7.50
N PHE A 27 2.58 13.88 8.56
CA PHE A 27 2.46 12.61 9.26
C PHE A 27 1.90 11.51 8.34
N LEU A 28 0.86 11.81 7.57
CA LEU A 28 0.23 10.89 6.62
C LEU A 28 1.21 10.51 5.50
N LEU A 29 2.00 11.46 4.99
CA LEU A 29 3.01 11.22 3.98
C LEU A 29 4.05 10.20 4.46
N ASN A 30 4.54 10.35 5.70
CA ASN A 30 5.46 9.38 6.30
C ASN A 30 4.85 7.98 6.40
N ILE A 31 3.59 7.86 6.84
CA ILE A 31 2.88 6.58 6.89
C ILE A 31 2.84 5.92 5.50
N ILE A 32 2.50 6.69 4.47
CA ILE A 32 2.43 6.17 3.09
C ILE A 32 3.81 5.75 2.59
N SER A 33 4.87 6.51 2.90
CA SER A 33 6.24 6.14 2.55
C SER A 33 6.65 4.80 3.17
N TYR A 34 6.37 4.59 4.47
CA TYR A 34 6.63 3.30 5.12
C TYR A 34 5.79 2.17 4.52
N ALA A 35 4.50 2.42 4.28
CA ALA A 35 3.60 1.45 3.65
C ALA A 35 4.10 1.06 2.24
N TYR A 36 4.55 2.02 1.44
CA TYR A 36 5.09 1.78 0.10
C TYR A 36 6.33 0.88 0.12
N ILE A 37 7.27 1.15 1.04
CA ILE A 37 8.46 0.31 1.22
C ILE A 37 8.05 -1.10 1.66
N ALA A 38 7.11 -1.21 2.62
CA ALA A 38 6.62 -2.49 3.11
C ALA A 38 5.94 -3.31 2.01
N VAL A 39 5.08 -2.71 1.18
CA VAL A 39 4.42 -3.40 0.06
C VAL A 39 5.42 -3.84 -0.99
N LYS A 40 6.42 -3.01 -1.32
CA LYS A 40 7.51 -3.41 -2.23
C LYS A 40 8.31 -4.59 -1.70
N PHE A 41 8.67 -4.55 -0.42
CA PHE A 41 9.39 -5.64 0.23
C PHE A 41 8.55 -6.93 0.23
N PHE A 42 7.28 -6.84 0.58
CA PHE A 42 6.35 -7.96 0.54
C PHE A 42 6.18 -8.53 -0.87
N LYS A 43 6.14 -7.67 -1.89
CA LYS A 43 6.10 -8.10 -3.30
C LYS A 43 7.33 -8.92 -3.68
N VAL A 44 8.53 -8.53 -3.24
CA VAL A 44 9.76 -9.29 -3.46
C VAL A 44 9.65 -10.69 -2.83
N ILE A 45 9.16 -10.79 -1.60
CA ILE A 45 8.94 -12.08 -0.91
C ILE A 45 7.98 -12.97 -1.72
N CYS A 46 6.88 -12.41 -2.23
CA CYS A 46 5.92 -13.15 -3.07
C CYS A 46 6.55 -13.66 -4.37
N TYR A 47 7.38 -12.85 -5.03
CA TYR A 47 8.13 -13.31 -6.20
C TYR A 47 9.14 -14.41 -5.85
N SER A 48 9.85 -14.28 -4.72
CA SER A 48 10.79 -15.31 -4.28
C SER A 48 10.09 -16.65 -4.06
N LYS A 49 8.93 -16.65 -3.41
CA LYS A 49 8.10 -17.86 -3.23
C LYS A 49 7.77 -18.53 -4.56
N LEU A 50 7.22 -17.79 -5.53
CA LEU A 50 6.89 -18.32 -6.85
C LEU A 50 8.12 -18.80 -7.63
N THR A 51 9.22 -18.05 -7.54
CA THR A 51 10.49 -18.43 -8.19
C THR A 51 11.01 -19.76 -7.65
N PHE A 52 10.98 -19.97 -6.33
CA PHE A 52 11.42 -21.22 -5.72
C PHE A 52 10.48 -22.39 -6.00
N GLU A 53 9.17 -22.15 -6.11
CA GLU A 53 8.21 -23.18 -6.53
C GLU A 53 8.40 -23.60 -8.00
N TRP A 54 8.88 -22.70 -8.86
CA TRP A 54 9.11 -22.97 -10.28
C TRP A 54 10.47 -23.63 -10.57
N LEU A 55 11.42 -23.55 -9.64
CA LEU A 55 12.75 -24.14 -9.83
C LEU A 55 12.75 -25.63 -9.42
N PRO A 56 12.99 -26.57 -10.35
CA PRO A 56 12.93 -28.01 -10.04
C PRO A 56 14.05 -28.50 -9.11
N MET A 57 15.10 -27.69 -8.90
CA MET A 57 16.30 -28.06 -8.14
C MET A 57 16.24 -27.64 -6.66
N ILE A 58 15.32 -26.74 -6.28
CA ILE A 58 15.23 -26.21 -4.92
C ILE A 58 14.00 -26.81 -4.24
N ASN A 59 14.14 -27.26 -3.00
CA ASN A 59 13.00 -27.64 -2.18
C ASN A 59 12.54 -26.41 -1.36
N PRO A 60 11.44 -25.73 -1.73
CA PRO A 60 10.97 -24.52 -1.03
C PRO A 60 10.49 -24.78 0.39
N TYR A 61 10.25 -26.05 0.76
CA TYR A 61 9.74 -26.44 2.07
C TYR A 61 10.84 -26.61 3.13
N ILE A 62 12.12 -26.54 2.74
CA ILE A 62 13.26 -26.69 3.65
C ILE A 62 13.81 -25.30 4.02
N TRP A 63 14.23 -25.15 5.28
CA TRP A 63 14.86 -23.93 5.76
C TRP A 63 16.15 -23.64 4.96
N PRO A 64 16.43 -22.40 4.51
CA PRO A 64 15.77 -21.14 4.88
C PRO A 64 14.57 -20.74 3.98
N PHE A 65 14.31 -21.47 2.89
CA PHE A 65 13.33 -21.07 1.88
C PHE A 65 11.87 -21.18 2.35
N SER A 66 11.62 -22.04 3.34
CA SER A 66 10.29 -22.22 3.95
C SER A 66 9.74 -20.93 4.57
N PHE A 67 10.60 -19.99 4.96
CA PHE A 67 10.18 -18.68 5.49
C PHE A 67 9.33 -17.90 4.49
N PHE A 68 9.74 -17.86 3.21
CA PHE A 68 9.01 -17.14 2.17
C PHE A 68 7.62 -17.73 1.95
N GLN A 69 7.51 -19.05 2.07
CA GLN A 69 6.25 -19.75 1.94
C GLN A 69 5.30 -19.43 3.09
N VAL A 70 5.76 -19.55 4.34
CA VAL A 70 4.92 -19.27 5.51
C VAL A 70 4.39 -17.83 5.48
N LEU A 71 5.23 -16.87 5.10
CA LEU A 71 4.87 -15.45 5.08
C LEU A 71 3.89 -15.08 3.96
N SER A 72 4.02 -15.70 2.79
CA SER A 72 3.20 -15.37 1.60
C SER A 72 1.95 -16.24 1.44
N THR A 73 1.89 -17.40 2.09
CA THR A 73 0.75 -18.34 2.02
C THR A 73 -0.61 -17.70 2.33
N PRO A 74 -0.81 -16.94 3.43
CA PRO A 74 -2.14 -16.39 3.72
C PRO A 74 -2.62 -15.42 2.63
N TYR A 75 -1.69 -14.69 2.01
CA TYR A 75 -1.99 -13.78 0.90
C TYR A 75 -2.45 -14.54 -0.34
N PHE A 76 -1.70 -15.57 -0.76
CA PHE A 76 -2.09 -16.38 -1.91
C PHE A 76 -3.37 -17.19 -1.65
N GLN A 77 -3.62 -17.65 -0.42
CA GLN A 77 -4.86 -18.31 -0.03
C GLN A 77 -6.08 -17.38 -0.14
N MET A 78 -5.92 -16.10 0.17
CA MET A 78 -6.97 -15.11 -0.02
C MET A 78 -7.31 -14.98 -1.52
N TRP A 79 -6.31 -14.86 -2.38
CA TRP A 79 -6.51 -14.75 -3.83
C TRP A 79 -7.05 -16.01 -4.47
N SER A 80 -6.65 -17.20 -3.99
CA SER A 80 -7.18 -18.48 -4.48
C SER A 80 -8.67 -18.67 -4.15
N LYS A 81 -9.19 -18.00 -3.12
CA LYS A 81 -10.63 -18.00 -2.82
C LYS A 81 -11.41 -17.12 -3.79
N ILE A 82 -10.83 -16.00 -4.23
CA ILE A 82 -11.48 -15.05 -5.15
C ILE A 82 -11.48 -15.62 -6.57
N LEU A 83 -10.33 -16.13 -7.02
CA LEU A 83 -10.18 -16.79 -8.31
C LEU A 83 -9.51 -18.15 -8.09
N PRO A 84 -10.29 -19.25 -8.09
CA PRO A 84 -9.70 -20.58 -8.00
C PRO A 84 -8.82 -20.86 -9.23
N PRO A 85 -7.77 -21.68 -9.07
CA PRO A 85 -6.87 -22.01 -10.17
C PRO A 85 -7.60 -22.75 -11.29
N VAL A 86 -7.40 -22.31 -12.53
CA VAL A 86 -7.92 -23.00 -13.72
C VAL A 86 -6.99 -24.16 -14.03
N LYS A 87 -7.44 -25.38 -13.72
CA LYS A 87 -6.70 -26.60 -14.06
C LYS A 87 -6.93 -26.93 -15.54
N PHE A 88 -5.94 -26.69 -16.39
CA PHE A 88 -5.91 -27.28 -17.73
C PHE A 88 -5.30 -28.67 -17.64
N GLU A 89 -5.85 -29.62 -18.40
CA GLU A 89 -5.67 -31.08 -18.31
C GLU A 89 -4.21 -31.57 -18.14
N LYS A 90 -3.20 -30.81 -18.61
CA LYS A 90 -1.77 -31.14 -18.49
C LYS A 90 -0.92 -30.07 -17.77
N SER A 91 -1.48 -28.91 -17.43
CA SER A 91 -0.80 -27.87 -16.65
C SER A 91 -1.82 -27.03 -15.88
N SER A 92 -1.70 -26.97 -14.55
CA SER A 92 -2.41 -25.96 -13.77
C SER A 92 -1.68 -24.63 -13.91
N VAL A 93 -2.31 -23.67 -14.60
CA VAL A 93 -1.84 -22.28 -14.55
C VAL A 93 -2.52 -21.64 -13.35
N GLU A 94 -1.73 -21.28 -12.34
CA GLU A 94 -2.21 -20.56 -11.17
C GLU A 94 -2.45 -19.09 -11.51
N ILE A 95 -3.52 -18.82 -12.26
CA ILE A 95 -3.95 -17.47 -12.64
C ILE A 95 -4.15 -16.58 -11.38
N SER A 96 -4.57 -17.20 -10.28
CA SER A 96 -4.71 -16.56 -8.97
C SER A 96 -3.41 -15.93 -8.46
N ALA A 97 -2.27 -16.59 -8.65
CA ALA A 97 -0.98 -16.09 -8.20
C ALA A 97 -0.50 -14.89 -9.04
N LEU A 98 -0.77 -14.91 -10.35
CA LEU A 98 -0.47 -13.79 -11.24
C LEU A 98 -1.31 -12.55 -10.87
N ILE A 99 -2.61 -12.75 -10.62
CA ILE A 99 -3.52 -11.68 -10.20
C ILE A 99 -3.12 -11.13 -8.82
N ALA A 100 -2.71 -11.99 -7.88
CA ALA A 100 -2.20 -11.57 -6.59
C ALA A 100 -0.98 -10.64 -6.74
N LEU A 101 -0.03 -10.98 -7.62
CA LEU A 101 1.12 -10.10 -7.89
C LEU A 101 0.70 -8.77 -8.53
N GLU A 102 -0.25 -8.79 -9.45
CA GLU A 102 -0.74 -7.58 -10.13
C GLU A 102 -1.57 -6.67 -9.19
N ALA A 103 -2.25 -7.26 -8.21
CA ALA A 103 -2.89 -6.51 -7.16
C ALA A 103 -1.88 -5.75 -6.29
N LEU A 104 -0.71 -6.33 -5.98
CA LEU A 104 0.37 -5.60 -5.31
C LEU A 104 0.90 -4.44 -6.15
N ASN A 105 1.02 -4.61 -7.48
CA ASN A 105 1.37 -3.51 -8.39
C ASN A 105 0.33 -2.38 -8.32
N SER A 106 -0.95 -2.73 -8.33
CA SER A 106 -2.05 -1.77 -8.22
C SER A 106 -2.01 -1.00 -6.90
N ILE A 107 -1.72 -1.67 -5.79
CA ILE A 107 -1.54 -1.02 -4.48
C ILE A 107 -0.35 -0.06 -4.50
N ILE A 108 0.80 -0.46 -5.05
CA ILE A 108 1.99 0.39 -5.17
C ILE A 108 1.65 1.64 -6.01
N TYR A 109 0.99 1.47 -7.14
CA TYR A 109 0.54 2.57 -7.99
C TYR A 109 -0.37 3.54 -7.22
N PHE A 110 -1.34 3.00 -6.48
CA PHE A 110 -2.24 3.81 -5.65
C PHE A 110 -1.49 4.61 -4.59
N LEU A 111 -0.54 4.00 -3.88
CA LEU A 111 0.28 4.69 -2.88
C LEU A 111 1.08 5.84 -3.49
N VAL A 112 1.73 5.63 -4.64
CA VAL A 112 2.47 6.69 -5.33
C VAL A 112 1.55 7.82 -5.78
N LYS A 113 0.41 7.48 -6.39
CA LYS A 113 -0.57 8.48 -6.83
C LYS A 113 -1.12 9.29 -5.66
N PHE A 114 -1.40 8.64 -4.54
CA PHE A 114 -1.89 9.29 -3.34
C PHE A 114 -0.82 10.20 -2.70
N THR A 115 0.45 9.78 -2.68
CA THR A 115 1.57 10.64 -2.28
C THR A 115 1.62 11.91 -3.13
N ASN A 116 1.50 11.80 -4.45
CA ASN A 116 1.55 12.98 -5.33
C ASN A 116 0.41 13.96 -5.02
N ILE A 117 -0.79 13.46 -4.74
CA ILE A 117 -1.94 14.29 -4.35
C ILE A 117 -1.65 14.98 -3.01
N LEU A 118 -1.12 14.26 -2.02
CA LEU A 118 -0.79 14.84 -0.72
C LEU A 118 0.34 15.87 -0.78
N VAL A 119 1.34 15.65 -1.62
CA VAL A 119 2.42 16.62 -1.83
C VAL A 119 1.87 17.89 -2.46
N ALA A 120 0.99 17.79 -3.47
CA ALA A 120 0.33 18.95 -4.06
C ALA A 120 -0.49 19.72 -3.01
N PHE A 121 -1.26 19.01 -2.19
CA PHE A 121 -2.02 19.63 -1.09
C PHE A 121 -1.11 20.30 -0.05
N LEU A 122 0.02 19.69 0.28
CA LEU A 122 1.00 20.26 1.20
C LEU A 122 1.61 21.55 0.64
N GLN A 123 1.92 21.58 -0.66
CA GLN A 123 2.44 22.77 -1.35
C GLN A 123 1.42 23.92 -1.35
N GLU A 124 0.14 23.61 -1.58
CA GLU A 124 -0.94 24.62 -1.49
C GLU A 124 -1.02 25.21 -0.09
N ILE A 125 -1.01 24.36 0.96
CA ILE A 125 -0.99 24.80 2.36
C ILE A 125 0.25 25.66 2.66
N GLU A 126 1.44 25.24 2.21
CA GLU A 126 2.68 25.98 2.46
C GLU A 126 2.66 27.36 1.78
N SER A 127 2.15 27.43 0.54
CA SER A 127 2.00 28.71 -0.16
C SER A 127 1.03 29.65 0.54
N ALA A 128 -0.08 29.13 1.07
CA ALA A 128 -1.04 29.91 1.86
C ALA A 128 -0.44 30.41 3.18
N MET A 129 0.49 29.65 3.76
CA MET A 129 1.21 29.99 4.99
C MET A 129 2.29 31.07 4.79
N GLN A 130 2.85 31.21 3.58
CA GLN A 130 3.85 32.23 3.24
C GLN A 130 3.26 33.61 2.91
N ILE A 131 1.96 33.65 2.58
CA ILE A 131 1.23 34.89 2.20
C ILE A 131 0.66 35.60 3.45
N LEU A 132 0.56 34.90 4.57
CA LEU A 132 0.01 35.35 5.85
C LEU A 132 1.13 35.86 6.76
#